data_AF-A0A816GXB2-F1
#
_entry.id   AF-A0A816GXB2-F1
#
_cell.length_a   1.000
_cell.length_b   1.000
_cell.length_c   1.000
_cell.angle_alpha   90.00
_cell.angle_beta   90.00
_cell.angle_gamma   90.00
#
_symmetry.space_group_name_H-M   'P 1'
#
loop_
_entity.id
_entity.type
_entity.pdbx_description
1 polymer ?
#
loop_
_entity_poly.entity_id
_entity_poly.type
_entity_poly.pdbx_seq_one_letter_code
_entity_poly.pdbx_strand_id
1 'polypeptide(L)'
;NDPDLMLTYRDGTAAKDNPSIKLHPNSFLIQLYSDGIGITNPLGPKKDKHKLTLYYFLLEDLPDFVKSMLQSIGLVGICPTKFLSIQTNRMKFFEPIIKDLNHLQTTGLVVQTFNGQLHFAFSLFAADNLASHEIGGFQQNFNSGQFCRLCHISYKFRLIPLTEISFLPRTVTTHDAYV
;
A
#
# COMPACT_ATOMS: atom_id res chain seq x y z
N ASN A 1 -6.98 28.38 -8.27
CA ASN A 1 -6.25 27.18 -7.83
C ASN A 1 -5.88 27.37 -6.40
N ASP A 2 -6.61 26.68 -5.52
CA ASP A 2 -6.32 26.62 -4.09
C ASP A 2 -5.10 25.69 -3.90
N PRO A 3 -3.97 26.15 -3.33
CA PRO A 3 -2.79 25.32 -3.11
C PRO A 3 -3.04 24.16 -2.13
N ASP A 4 -4.10 24.23 -1.32
CA ASP A 4 -4.46 23.20 -0.35
C ASP A 4 -5.38 22.12 -0.96
N LEU A 5 -5.85 22.30 -2.19
CA LEU A 5 -6.69 21.32 -2.89
C LEU A 5 -5.82 20.27 -3.59
N MET A 6 -5.87 19.04 -3.09
CA MET A 6 -5.31 17.85 -3.75
C MET A 6 -6.43 17.05 -4.40
N LEU A 7 -6.34 16.83 -5.72
CA LEU A 7 -7.34 16.09 -6.51
C LEU A 7 -6.86 14.68 -6.85
N THR A 8 -5.56 14.51 -7.03
CA THR A 8 -4.94 13.23 -7.41
C THR A 8 -3.70 12.97 -6.57
N TYR A 9 -3.22 11.72 -6.58
CA TYR A 9 -1.94 11.37 -5.94
C TYR A 9 -0.78 12.26 -6.44
N ARG A 10 -0.82 12.69 -7.71
CA ARG A 10 0.20 13.55 -8.34
C ARG A 10 0.34 14.93 -7.70
N ASP A 11 -0.70 15.41 -7.03
CA ASP A 11 -0.66 16.70 -6.33
C ASP A 11 0.17 16.63 -5.05
N GLY A 12 0.34 15.42 -4.49
CA GLY A 12 1.11 15.16 -3.29
C GLY A 12 2.62 15.24 -3.49
N THR A 13 3.32 15.61 -2.42
CA THR A 13 4.81 15.69 -2.42
C THR A 13 5.47 14.35 -2.71
N ALA A 14 4.91 13.25 -2.20
CA ALA A 14 5.41 11.90 -2.47
C ALA A 14 5.46 11.57 -3.97
N ALA A 15 4.46 11.98 -4.74
CA ALA A 15 4.44 11.79 -6.19
C ALA A 15 5.41 12.74 -6.89
N LYS A 16 5.41 14.02 -6.49
CA LYS A 16 6.31 15.04 -7.04
C LYS A 16 7.77 14.68 -6.84
N ASP A 17 8.11 13.99 -5.76
CA ASP A 17 9.47 13.55 -5.43
C ASP A 17 9.84 12.15 -5.92
N ASN A 18 8.87 11.40 -6.45
CA ASN A 18 9.10 10.05 -6.96
C ASN A 18 10.02 10.08 -8.20
N PRO A 19 11.19 9.39 -8.18
CA PRO A 19 12.14 9.40 -9.30
C PRO A 19 11.55 8.88 -10.61
N SER A 20 10.71 7.84 -10.56
CA SER A 20 10.08 7.25 -11.75
C SER A 20 9.07 8.22 -12.38
N ILE A 21 8.31 8.94 -11.55
CA ILE A 21 7.37 9.97 -12.03
C ILE A 21 8.13 11.18 -12.60
N LYS A 22 9.24 11.61 -11.96
CA LYS A 22 10.09 12.69 -12.50
C LYS A 22 10.69 12.31 -13.86
N LEU A 23 11.17 11.08 -14.01
CA LEU A 23 11.76 10.58 -15.25
C LEU A 23 10.71 10.41 -16.35
N HIS A 24 9.53 9.90 -16.00
CA HIS A 24 8.42 9.67 -16.91
C HIS A 24 7.14 10.34 -16.36
N PRO A 25 6.94 11.65 -16.60
CA PRO A 25 5.80 12.40 -16.05
C PRO A 25 4.42 11.82 -16.43
N ASN A 26 4.34 11.19 -17.61
CA ASN A 26 3.14 10.55 -18.14
C ASN A 26 3.02 9.06 -17.77
N SER A 27 3.83 8.55 -16.84
CA SER A 27 3.76 7.16 -16.39
C SER A 27 2.42 6.88 -15.70
N PHE A 28 1.79 5.74 -15.97
CA PHE A 28 0.54 5.36 -15.30
C PHE A 28 0.77 4.98 -13.83
N LEU A 29 -0.07 5.46 -12.94
CA LEU A 29 -0.02 5.14 -11.51
C LEU A 29 -0.66 3.78 -11.23
N ILE A 30 0.11 2.90 -10.60
CA ILE A 30 -0.35 1.61 -10.09
C ILE A 30 -0.54 1.72 -8.58
N GLN A 31 -1.79 1.62 -8.15
CA GLN A 31 -2.15 1.43 -6.76
C GLN A 31 -2.24 -0.05 -6.45
N LEU A 32 -1.64 -0.50 -5.35
CA LEU A 32 -1.92 -1.82 -4.79
C LEU A 32 -2.95 -1.70 -3.67
N TYR A 33 -3.81 -2.71 -3.53
CA TYR A 33 -4.60 -2.86 -2.31
C TYR A 33 -4.67 -4.30 -1.83
N SER A 34 -4.88 -4.50 -0.54
CA SER A 34 -5.16 -5.81 0.03
C SER A 34 -6.49 -5.87 0.79
N ASP A 35 -7.09 -7.06 0.75
CA ASP A 35 -8.29 -7.41 1.51
C ASP A 35 -8.19 -8.86 2.01
N GLY A 36 -8.88 -9.15 3.10
CA GLY A 36 -8.89 -10.46 3.75
C GLY A 36 -10.27 -11.11 3.72
N ILE A 37 -10.39 -12.28 3.10
CA ILE A 37 -11.65 -13.04 3.07
C ILE A 37 -11.57 -14.28 3.96
N GLY A 38 -12.62 -14.50 4.75
CA GLY A 38 -12.84 -15.76 5.46
C GLY A 38 -13.66 -16.71 4.60
N ILE A 39 -13.11 -17.88 4.25
CA ILE A 39 -13.84 -18.89 3.45
C ILE A 39 -14.71 -19.85 4.28
N THR A 40 -14.76 -19.64 5.60
CA THR A 40 -15.56 -20.46 6.51
C THR A 40 -16.71 -19.65 7.10
N ASN A 41 -17.61 -20.30 7.85
CA ASN A 41 -18.71 -19.61 8.52
C ASN A 41 -18.17 -18.39 9.31
N PRO A 42 -18.54 -17.15 8.92
CA PRO A 42 -17.99 -15.94 9.51
C PRO A 42 -18.37 -15.75 10.99
N LEU A 43 -19.42 -16.42 11.46
CA LEU A 43 -19.91 -16.35 12.84
C LEU A 43 -19.33 -17.46 13.73
N GLY A 44 -18.66 -18.45 13.16
CA GLY A 44 -18.16 -19.60 13.91
C GLY A 44 -16.80 -19.37 14.59
N PRO A 45 -16.45 -20.17 15.61
CA PRO A 45 -15.16 -20.09 16.31
C PRO A 45 -13.94 -20.39 15.41
N LYS A 46 -14.17 -20.89 14.19
CA LYS A 46 -13.14 -21.22 13.20
C LYS A 46 -13.14 -20.27 12.00
N LYS A 47 -13.80 -19.10 12.08
CA LYS A 47 -13.95 -18.13 10.98
C LYS A 47 -12.63 -17.78 10.28
N ASP A 48 -11.54 -17.69 11.03
CA ASP A 48 -10.21 -17.32 10.52
C ASP A 48 -9.31 -18.52 10.20
N LYS A 49 -9.79 -19.77 10.35
CA LYS A 49 -8.96 -20.97 10.20
C LYS A 49 -8.34 -21.06 8.80
N HIS A 50 -9.12 -20.65 7.80
CA HIS A 50 -8.77 -20.68 6.38
C HIS A 50 -8.86 -19.28 5.75
N LYS A 51 -8.54 -18.22 6.52
CA LYS A 51 -8.51 -16.84 6.00
C LYS A 51 -7.50 -16.73 4.86
N LEU A 52 -7.92 -16.08 3.78
CA LEU A 52 -7.10 -15.75 2.63
C LEU A 52 -6.89 -14.24 2.60
N THR A 53 -5.69 -13.83 2.23
CA THR A 53 -5.37 -12.44 1.90
C THR A 53 -5.22 -12.34 0.39
N LEU A 54 -5.90 -11.36 -0.18
CA LEU A 54 -5.92 -11.08 -1.60
C LEU A 54 -5.23 -9.74 -1.83
N TYR A 55 -4.44 -9.68 -2.89
CA TYR A 55 -3.77 -8.48 -3.35
C TYR A 55 -4.24 -8.16 -4.75
N TYR A 56 -4.50 -6.89 -4.98
CA TYR A 56 -5.04 -6.39 -6.24
C TYR A 56 -4.29 -5.14 -6.64
N PHE A 57 -4.46 -4.75 -7.90
CA PHE A 57 -3.99 -3.49 -8.43
C PHE A 57 -5.12 -2.73 -9.13
N LEU A 58 -4.99 -1.40 -9.14
CA LEU A 58 -5.81 -0.48 -9.93
C LEU A 58 -4.90 0.52 -10.63
N LEU A 59 -5.36 1.05 -11.77
CA LEU A 59 -4.72 2.18 -12.45
C LEU A 59 -5.42 3.48 -12.04
N GLU A 60 -4.71 4.41 -11.40
CA GLU A 60 -5.33 5.62 -10.85
C GLU A 60 -5.65 6.68 -11.90
N ASP A 61 -4.94 6.69 -13.04
CA ASP A 61 -5.13 7.68 -14.10
C ASP A 61 -6.29 7.32 -15.06
N LEU A 62 -7.06 6.26 -14.77
CA LEU A 62 -8.30 5.97 -15.51
C LEU A 62 -9.43 6.93 -15.08
N PRO A 63 -10.42 7.20 -15.95
CA PRO A 63 -11.59 7.97 -15.57
C PRO A 63 -12.30 7.38 -14.35
N ASP A 64 -12.83 8.22 -13.46
CA ASP A 64 -13.40 7.78 -12.17
C ASP A 64 -14.51 6.73 -12.32
N PHE A 65 -15.36 6.88 -13.33
CA PHE A 65 -16.40 5.89 -13.61
C PHE A 65 -15.83 4.52 -13.97
N VAL A 66 -14.67 4.46 -14.65
CA VAL A 66 -13.97 3.21 -14.98
C VAL A 66 -13.33 2.64 -13.72
N LYS A 67 -12.59 3.45 -12.94
CA LYS A 67 -11.94 3.01 -11.69
C LYS A 67 -12.92 2.40 -10.69
N SER A 68 -14.16 2.89 -10.66
CA SER A 68 -15.22 2.36 -9.79
C SER A 68 -15.77 1.00 -10.22
N MET A 69 -15.46 0.52 -11.43
CA MET A 69 -15.92 -0.77 -11.92
C MET A 69 -15.06 -1.91 -11.37
N LEU A 70 -15.71 -3.01 -10.99
CA LEU A 70 -15.03 -4.24 -10.57
C LEU A 70 -14.06 -4.77 -11.64
N GLN A 71 -14.35 -4.52 -12.92
CA GLN A 71 -13.51 -4.94 -14.05
C GLN A 71 -12.15 -4.21 -14.10
N SER A 72 -12.03 -3.06 -13.45
CA SER A 72 -10.80 -2.29 -13.35
C SER A 72 -9.93 -2.68 -12.16
N ILE A 73 -10.40 -3.63 -11.34
CA ILE A 73 -9.66 -4.20 -10.23
C ILE A 73 -8.98 -5.49 -10.71
N GLY A 74 -7.67 -5.43 -10.91
CA GLY A 74 -6.88 -6.58 -11.31
C GLY A 74 -6.40 -7.37 -10.09
N LEU A 75 -6.56 -8.69 -10.10
CA LEU A 75 -6.00 -9.56 -9.06
C LEU A 75 -4.49 -9.76 -9.29
N VAL A 76 -3.67 -9.48 -8.27
CA VAL A 76 -2.22 -9.71 -8.28
C VAL A 76 -1.91 -11.09 -7.71
N GLY A 77 -2.55 -11.46 -6.60
CA GLY A 77 -2.26 -12.74 -5.96
C GLY A 77 -3.15 -13.05 -4.77
N ILE A 78 -3.22 -14.33 -4.44
CA ILE A 78 -4.00 -14.88 -3.32
C ILE A 78 -3.05 -15.72 -2.47
N CYS A 79 -3.11 -15.56 -1.15
CA CYS A 79 -2.29 -16.34 -0.23
C CYS A 79 -3.04 -16.62 1.07
N PRO A 80 -2.87 -17.80 1.70
CA PRO A 80 -3.35 -18.01 3.06
C PRO A 80 -2.78 -16.97 4.03
N THR A 81 -3.62 -16.28 4.79
CA THR A 81 -3.17 -15.23 5.72
C THR A 81 -2.15 -15.75 6.72
N LYS A 82 -2.31 -17.00 7.18
CA LYS A 82 -1.33 -17.67 8.07
C LYS A 82 0.04 -17.82 7.43
N PHE A 83 0.12 -18.07 6.13
CA PHE A 83 1.39 -18.15 5.42
C PHE A 83 2.12 -16.80 5.44
N LEU A 84 1.37 -15.71 5.25
CA LEU A 84 1.88 -14.34 5.28
C LEU A 84 2.24 -13.85 6.70
N SER A 85 1.74 -14.48 7.77
CA SER A 85 2.16 -14.07 9.13
C SER A 85 3.68 -14.22 9.36
N ILE A 86 4.35 -15.07 8.59
CA ILE A 86 5.79 -15.29 8.65
C ILE A 86 6.52 -14.33 7.70
N GLN A 87 7.44 -13.52 8.21
CA GLN A 87 8.14 -12.48 7.43
C GLN A 87 8.85 -13.02 6.19
N THR A 88 9.57 -14.15 6.31
CA THR A 88 10.28 -14.76 5.16
C THR A 88 9.33 -15.19 4.05
N ASN A 89 8.13 -15.63 4.40
CA ASN A 89 7.09 -15.99 3.43
C ASN A 89 6.49 -14.75 2.75
N ARG A 90 6.28 -13.64 3.49
CA ARG A 90 5.87 -12.37 2.88
C ARG A 90 6.90 -11.87 1.88
N MET A 91 8.18 -11.88 2.25
CA MET A 91 9.25 -11.46 1.36
C MET A 91 9.24 -12.26 0.06
N LYS A 92 9.12 -13.60 0.14
CA LYS A 92 8.99 -14.46 -1.05
C LYS A 92 7.75 -14.18 -1.88
N PHE A 93 6.62 -13.86 -1.25
CA PHE A 93 5.39 -13.52 -1.95
C PHE A 93 5.51 -12.19 -2.72
N PHE A 94 6.10 -11.17 -2.10
CA PHE A 94 6.24 -9.85 -2.70
C PHE A 94 7.43 -9.70 -3.66
N GLU A 95 8.44 -10.57 -3.58
CA GLU A 95 9.60 -10.55 -4.47
C GLU A 95 9.24 -10.46 -5.97
N PRO A 96 8.38 -11.33 -6.53
CA PRO A 96 7.98 -11.20 -7.94
C PRO A 96 7.20 -9.92 -8.21
N ILE A 97 6.31 -9.49 -7.29
CA ILE A 97 5.50 -8.27 -7.46
C ILE A 97 6.40 -7.03 -7.51
N ILE A 98 7.37 -6.93 -6.60
CA ILE A 98 8.34 -5.83 -6.56
C ILE A 98 9.21 -5.84 -7.82
N LYS A 99 9.64 -7.03 -8.29
CA LYS A 99 10.39 -7.16 -9.53
C LYS A 99 9.60 -6.63 -10.73
N ASP A 100 8.32 -6.99 -10.83
CA ASP A 100 7.45 -6.52 -11.92
C ASP A 100 7.20 -5.01 -11.83
N LEU A 101 6.91 -4.47 -10.65
CA LEU A 101 6.76 -3.02 -10.45
C LEU A 101 8.01 -2.25 -10.87
N ASN A 102 9.19 -2.73 -10.45
CA ASN A 102 10.46 -2.13 -10.85
C ASN A 102 10.65 -2.18 -12.37
N HIS A 103 10.34 -3.31 -13.00
CA HIS A 103 10.42 -3.45 -14.46
C HIS A 103 9.47 -2.47 -15.17
N LEU A 104 8.23 -2.33 -14.71
CA LEU A 104 7.25 -1.39 -15.25
C LEU A 104 7.67 0.07 -15.06
N GLN A 105 8.40 0.37 -13.99
CA GLN A 105 8.97 1.69 -13.70
C GLN A 105 10.17 2.01 -14.59
N THR A 106 11.15 1.12 -14.67
CA THR A 106 12.43 1.40 -15.36
C THR A 106 12.39 1.12 -16.84
N THR A 107 11.74 0.02 -17.22
CA THR A 107 11.67 -0.44 -18.60
C THR A 107 10.32 -0.09 -19.18
N GLY A 108 9.21 -0.37 -18.50
CA GLY A 108 7.87 -0.17 -19.05
C GLY A 108 7.47 -1.26 -20.05
N LEU A 109 6.33 -1.07 -20.71
CA LEU A 109 5.71 -2.04 -21.62
C LEU A 109 5.60 -1.48 -23.04
N VAL A 110 5.88 -2.33 -24.02
CA VAL A 110 5.56 -2.04 -25.43
C VAL A 110 4.20 -2.64 -25.73
N VAL A 111 3.26 -1.80 -26.16
CA VAL A 111 1.90 -2.21 -26.52
C VAL A 111 1.73 -2.07 -28.02
N GLN A 112 1.29 -3.12 -28.71
CA GLN A 112 1.22 -3.14 -30.18
C GLN A 112 0.38 -2.01 -30.80
N THR A 113 -0.64 -1.56 -30.08
CA THR A 113 -1.56 -0.49 -30.51
C THR A 113 -1.08 0.92 -30.16
N PHE A 114 0.05 1.04 -29.46
CA PHE A 114 0.64 2.32 -29.04
C PHE A 114 2.07 2.43 -29.58
N ASN A 115 2.35 3.47 -30.36
CA ASN A 115 3.70 3.70 -30.85
C ASN A 115 4.56 4.34 -29.76
N GLY A 116 5.11 3.50 -28.88
CA GLY A 116 5.99 3.91 -27.80
C GLY A 116 6.04 2.93 -26.65
N GLN A 117 6.71 3.36 -25.58
CA GLN A 117 6.86 2.59 -24.35
C GLN A 117 6.02 3.23 -23.25
N LEU A 118 5.15 2.42 -22.63
CA LEU A 118 4.34 2.83 -21.49
C LEU A 118 5.10 2.55 -20.21
N HIS A 119 5.35 3.59 -19.43
CA HIS A 119 5.93 3.46 -18.10
C HIS A 119 4.83 3.51 -17.05
N PHE A 120 5.11 2.92 -15.90
CA PHE A 120 4.21 2.95 -14.75
C PHE A 120 4.98 3.42 -13.53
N ALA A 121 4.28 3.92 -12.53
CA ALA A 121 4.85 4.25 -11.24
C ALA A 121 3.97 3.68 -10.14
N PHE A 122 4.60 3.02 -9.16
CA PHE A 122 3.89 2.62 -7.96
C PHE A 122 3.51 3.87 -7.15
N SER A 123 2.22 4.03 -6.84
CA SER A 123 1.70 5.19 -6.12
C SER A 123 1.57 4.92 -4.63
N LEU A 124 0.68 4.00 -4.25
CA LEU A 124 0.38 3.70 -2.86
C LEU A 124 -0.07 2.25 -2.63
N PHE A 125 0.04 1.83 -1.38
CA PHE A 125 -0.51 0.58 -0.89
C PHE A 125 -1.71 0.87 0.03
N ALA A 126 -2.91 0.46 -0.37
CA ALA A 126 -4.13 0.64 0.40
C ALA A 126 -4.50 -0.64 1.16
N ALA A 127 -4.77 -0.51 2.45
CA ALA A 127 -5.18 -1.63 3.29
C ALA A 127 -5.88 -1.15 4.55
N ASP A 128 -6.53 -2.09 5.25
CA ASP A 128 -6.95 -1.85 6.62
C ASP A 128 -5.74 -1.58 7.55
N ASN A 129 -6.02 -1.16 8.79
CA ASN A 129 -4.97 -0.80 9.73
C ASN A 129 -4.04 -1.98 10.05
N LEU A 130 -4.56 -3.20 10.17
CA LEU A 130 -3.76 -4.36 10.55
C LEU A 130 -2.82 -4.78 9.41
N ALA A 131 -3.34 -4.91 8.20
CA ALA A 131 -2.56 -5.25 7.02
C ALA A 131 -1.55 -4.15 6.66
N SER A 132 -1.89 -2.87 6.83
CA SER A 132 -0.93 -1.76 6.68
C SER A 132 0.23 -1.89 7.66
N HIS A 133 -0.05 -2.28 8.92
CA HIS A 133 0.98 -2.52 9.91
C HIS A 133 1.85 -3.74 9.58
N GLU A 134 1.23 -4.84 9.15
CA GLU A 134 1.93 -6.06 8.75
C GLU A 134 2.92 -5.83 7.60
N ILE A 135 2.49 -5.11 6.57
CA ILE A 135 3.31 -4.84 5.38
C ILE A 135 4.39 -3.81 5.68
N GLY A 136 4.07 -2.79 6.47
CA GLY A 136 5.03 -1.77 6.89
C GLY A 136 6.05 -2.23 7.93
N GLY A 137 5.97 -3.48 8.42
CA GLY A 137 6.86 -3.98 9.47
C GLY A 137 6.59 -3.39 10.87
N PHE A 138 5.43 -2.76 11.05
CA PHE A 138 5.05 -2.13 12.31
C PHE A 138 4.45 -3.14 13.29
N GLN A 139 4.42 -2.80 14.58
CA GLN A 139 3.74 -3.65 15.56
C GLN A 139 2.25 -3.78 15.24
N GLN A 140 1.70 -4.98 15.41
CA GLN A 140 0.28 -5.29 15.13
C GLN A 140 -0.59 -5.22 16.39
N ASN A 141 -0.01 -4.82 17.53
CA ASN A 141 -0.74 -4.56 18.76
C ASN A 141 -1.06 -3.07 18.87
N PHE A 142 -2.36 -2.75 18.91
CA PHE A 142 -2.85 -1.36 18.98
C PHE A 142 -3.12 -0.88 20.40
N ASN A 143 -2.89 -1.73 21.41
CA ASN A 143 -3.18 -1.46 22.82
C ASN A 143 -1.91 -1.25 23.69
N SER A 144 -0.75 -1.11 23.06
CA SER A 144 0.52 -0.87 23.74
C SER A 144 1.56 -0.28 22.77
N GLY A 145 2.76 0.04 23.26
CA GLY A 145 3.90 0.44 22.43
C GLY A 145 3.67 1.69 21.57
N GLN A 146 4.38 1.79 20.44
CA GLN A 146 4.18 2.81 19.40
C GLN A 146 3.21 2.31 18.33
N PHE A 147 1.91 2.50 18.55
CA PHE A 147 0.84 1.90 17.74
C PHE A 147 0.53 2.66 16.44
N CYS A 148 1.12 3.85 16.25
CA CYS A 148 0.89 4.67 15.06
C CYS A 148 1.92 4.34 13.97
N ARG A 149 1.46 4.09 12.74
CA ARG A 149 2.35 3.94 11.57
C ARG A 149 2.98 5.24 11.08
N LEU A 150 2.42 6.39 11.44
CA LEU A 150 2.86 7.71 10.96
C LEU A 150 3.86 8.41 11.89
N CYS A 151 3.85 8.07 13.18
CA CYS A 151 4.73 8.69 14.18
C CYS A 151 5.13 7.71 15.29
N HIS A 152 5.90 8.20 16.26
CA HIS A 152 6.42 7.42 17.39
C HIS A 152 5.65 7.59 18.70
N ILE A 153 4.40 8.09 18.64
CA ILE A 153 3.61 8.30 19.86
C ILE A 153 3.44 6.99 20.64
N SER A 154 3.71 7.05 21.94
CA SER A 154 3.45 5.93 22.84
C SER A 154 1.96 5.82 23.13
N TYR A 155 1.45 4.59 23.27
CA TYR A 155 0.07 4.31 23.69
C TYR A 155 -0.33 5.03 24.98
N LYS A 156 0.63 5.31 25.88
CA LYS A 156 0.41 6.11 27.10
C LYS A 156 -0.14 7.52 26.81
N PHE A 157 0.19 8.07 25.64
CA PHE A 157 -0.15 9.42 25.22
C PHE A 157 -1.23 9.46 24.12
N ARG A 158 -1.91 8.34 23.85
CA ARG A 158 -2.90 8.22 22.74
C ARG A 158 -4.10 9.18 22.81
N LEU A 159 -4.35 9.77 23.98
CA LEU A 159 -5.47 10.68 24.22
C LEU A 159 -5.05 12.16 24.22
N ILE A 160 -3.77 12.47 23.95
CA ILE A 160 -3.33 13.85 23.83
C ILE A 160 -3.96 14.47 22.56
N PRO A 161 -4.53 15.68 22.63
CA PRO A 161 -5.02 16.40 21.46
C PRO A 161 -3.93 16.56 20.39
N LEU A 162 -4.30 16.44 19.10
CA LEU A 162 -3.34 16.62 17.99
C LEU A 162 -2.65 17.98 18.02
N THR A 163 -3.31 19.01 18.54
CA THR A 163 -2.77 20.38 18.71
C THR A 163 -1.63 20.47 19.73
N GLU A 164 -1.51 19.49 20.62
CA GLU A 164 -0.51 19.45 21.68
C GLU A 164 0.63 18.45 21.38
N ILE A 165 0.55 17.76 20.23
CA ILE A 165 1.54 16.79 19.81
C ILE A 165 2.53 17.46 18.86
N SER A 166 3.81 17.44 19.22
CA SER A 166 4.88 17.63 18.24
C SER A 166 4.91 16.40 17.32
N PHE A 167 4.34 16.54 16.12
CA PHE A 167 4.32 15.45 15.14
C PHE A 167 5.70 15.28 14.54
N LEU A 168 6.45 14.30 15.04
CA LEU A 168 7.66 13.81 14.38
C LEU A 168 7.28 12.62 13.49
N PRO A 169 7.36 12.77 12.15
CA PRO A 169 7.06 11.67 11.24
C PRO A 169 7.98 10.49 11.48
N ARG A 170 7.43 9.28 11.40
CA ARG A 170 8.20 8.04 11.39
C ARG A 170 8.93 7.93 10.05
N THR A 171 10.25 7.83 10.10
CA THR A 171 11.13 7.46 8.98
C THR A 171 11.62 6.03 9.14
N VAL A 172 12.14 5.41 8.07
CA VAL A 172 12.77 4.08 8.13
C VAL A 172 13.87 4.04 9.20
N THR A 173 14.81 4.98 9.17
CA THR A 173 15.89 5.07 10.16
C THR A 173 15.37 5.18 11.59
N THR A 174 14.38 6.05 11.82
CA THR A 174 13.82 6.19 13.17
C THR A 174 12.98 5.00 13.57
N HIS A 175 12.42 4.22 12.64
CA HIS A 175 11.68 3.00 12.94
C HIS A 175 12.62 1.89 13.37
N ASP A 176 13.68 1.65 12.58
CA ASP A 176 14.64 0.56 12.79
C ASP A 176 15.40 0.72 14.11
N ALA A 177 15.55 1.94 14.62
CA ALA A 177 16.15 2.19 15.93
C ALA A 177 15.34 1.64 17.13
N TYR A 178 14.07 1.27 16.93
CA TYR A 178 13.18 0.73 17.98
C TYR A 178 12.88 -0.77 17.83
N VAL A 179 13.27 -1.40 16.71
CA VAL A 179 12.91 -2.78 16.35
C VAL A 179 14.07 -3.73 16.60
#